data_AF-I3PLR5-F1
#
_entry.id   AF-I3PLR5-F1
#
_cell.length_a   1.000
_cell.length_b   1.000
_cell.length_c   1.000
_cell.angle_alpha   90.00
_cell.angle_beta   90.00
_cell.angle_gamma   90.00
#
_symmetry.space_group_name_H-M   'P 1'
#
loop_
_entity.id
_entity.type
_entity.pdbx_description
1 polymer ?
#
loop_
_entity_poly.entity_id
_entity_poly.type
_entity_poly.pdbx_seq_one_letter_code
_entity_poly.pdbx_strand_id
1 'polypeptide(L)'
;EVFIAMSKALNFINPDELSMQCILIALNRFLQEKHGSKMAFLDGNPPERLCKPVVDHIESLGGEVRLNSRIKKIELKKDGTVKRLMLTNGDAIEGDAYVIATPVDILKLLIPEEWKEVGYFKRLDKLVGVPVINVHIWFDRKLKNTYDHLLFSRSPLLSVYADMSVTCKEYYDPNKSMLELVFAPAEEWISRSDSEIIEATMQELAK
;
A
#
# COMPACT_ATOMS: atom_id res chain seq x y z
N GLU A 1 23.07 9.38 -1.21
CA GLU A 1 22.54 8.17 -1.88
C GLU A 1 21.81 7.20 -0.95
N VAL A 2 22.42 6.69 0.13
CA VAL A 2 21.79 5.69 1.03
C VAL A 2 20.39 6.11 1.51
N PHE A 3 20.25 7.33 2.01
CA PHE A 3 18.96 7.83 2.51
C PHE A 3 17.94 8.14 1.40
N ILE A 4 18.37 8.34 0.15
CA ILE A 4 17.41 8.49 -0.97
C ILE A 4 16.69 7.16 -1.19
N ALA A 5 17.46 6.07 -1.29
CA ALA A 5 16.88 4.74 -1.44
C ALA A 5 16.00 4.36 -0.26
N MET A 6 16.44 4.65 0.97
CA MET A 6 15.68 4.35 2.18
C MET A 6 14.38 5.17 2.28
N SER A 7 14.41 6.48 2.01
CA SER A 7 13.21 7.32 2.05
C SER A 7 12.17 6.88 1.03
N LYS A 8 12.59 6.64 -0.22
CA LYS A 8 11.69 6.15 -1.28
C LYS A 8 11.12 4.77 -0.97
N ALA A 9 11.87 3.89 -0.33
CA ALA A 9 11.39 2.56 0.05
C ALA A 9 10.36 2.61 1.19
N LEU A 10 10.47 3.59 2.10
CA LEU A 10 9.60 3.70 3.27
C LEU A 10 8.31 4.48 2.98
N ASN A 11 8.37 5.52 2.16
CA ASN A 11 7.23 6.42 1.96
C ASN A 11 7.15 7.03 0.54
N PHE A 12 7.88 6.48 -0.44
CA PHE A 12 7.81 6.85 -1.86
C PHE A 12 8.22 8.30 -2.21
N ILE A 13 8.75 9.06 -1.24
CA ILE A 13 9.22 10.45 -1.39
C ILE A 13 10.71 10.58 -1.11
N ASN A 14 11.29 11.72 -1.50
CA ASN A 14 12.70 12.00 -1.30
C ASN A 14 12.99 12.46 0.15
N PRO A 15 14.26 12.36 0.63
CA PRO A 15 14.62 12.67 2.01
C PRO A 15 14.47 14.15 2.40
N ASP A 16 14.42 15.06 1.45
CA ASP A 16 14.14 16.48 1.66
C ASP A 16 12.68 16.77 2.03
N GLU A 17 11.78 15.83 1.74
CA GLU A 17 10.34 15.91 2.07
C GLU A 17 9.95 15.01 3.26
N LEU A 18 10.72 13.94 3.50
CA LEU A 18 10.41 12.94 4.53
C LEU A 18 10.78 13.42 5.94
N SER A 19 9.86 13.28 6.89
CA SER A 19 10.15 13.48 8.31
C SER A 19 11.21 12.51 8.82
N MET A 20 12.24 13.04 9.51
CA MET A 20 13.33 12.26 10.09
C MET A 20 12.83 11.19 11.09
N GLN A 21 11.67 11.41 11.71
CA GLN A 21 11.06 10.43 12.61
C GLN A 21 10.80 9.08 11.90
N CYS A 22 10.42 9.10 10.62
CA CYS A 22 10.22 7.88 9.82
C CYS A 22 11.52 7.08 9.70
N ILE A 23 12.63 7.76 9.39
CA ILE A 23 13.96 7.14 9.27
C ILE A 23 14.41 6.57 10.61
N LEU A 24 14.26 7.31 11.71
CA LEU A 24 14.68 6.85 13.03
C LEU A 24 13.91 5.59 13.49
N ILE A 25 12.61 5.53 13.22
CA ILE A 25 11.79 4.35 13.50
C ILE A 25 12.28 3.14 12.68
N ALA A 26 12.59 3.34 11.40
CA ALA A 26 13.10 2.28 10.54
C ALA A 26 14.51 1.81 10.99
N LEU A 27 15.40 2.73 11.37
CA LEU A 27 16.73 2.40 11.90
C LEU A 27 16.66 1.63 13.22
N ASN A 28 15.64 1.87 14.04
CA ASN A 28 15.46 1.15 15.31
C ASN A 28 15.29 -0.37 15.10
N ARG A 29 14.77 -0.81 13.95
CA ARG A 29 14.67 -2.25 13.60
C ARG A 29 16.05 -2.93 13.50
N PHE A 30 17.08 -2.19 13.10
CA PHE A 30 18.45 -2.70 13.00
C PHE A 30 19.13 -2.82 14.36
N LEU A 31 18.67 -2.07 15.36
CA LEU A 31 19.32 -1.94 16.66
C LEU A 31 18.67 -2.79 17.75
N GLN A 32 17.36 -3.01 17.70
CA GLN A 32 16.61 -3.68 18.77
C GLN A 32 16.66 -5.21 18.67
N GLU A 33 16.55 -5.76 17.46
CA GLU A 33 16.40 -7.19 17.26
C GLU A 33 17.45 -7.71 16.28
N LYS A 34 18.10 -8.84 16.61
CA LYS A 34 19.14 -9.47 15.78
C LYS A 34 18.71 -9.71 14.33
N HIS A 35 17.42 -9.96 14.12
CA HIS A 35 16.83 -10.23 12.80
C HIS A 35 15.78 -9.18 12.38
N GLY A 36 15.72 -8.02 13.07
CA GLY A 36 14.68 -7.01 12.82
C GLY A 36 14.76 -6.35 11.43
N SER A 37 15.91 -6.43 10.77
CA SER A 37 16.12 -5.97 9.38
C SER A 37 16.03 -7.09 8.33
N LYS A 38 15.76 -8.34 8.73
CA LYS A 38 15.62 -9.46 7.80
C LYS A 38 14.32 -9.30 7.01
N MET A 39 14.40 -9.46 5.70
CA MET A 39 13.26 -9.35 4.80
C MET A 39 12.67 -10.72 4.49
N ALA A 40 11.37 -10.73 4.16
CA ALA A 40 10.66 -11.91 3.69
C ALA A 40 9.63 -11.49 2.63
N PHE A 41 9.38 -12.38 1.67
CA PHE A 41 8.29 -12.27 0.71
C PHE A 41 7.15 -13.19 1.15
N LEU A 42 5.91 -12.76 0.89
CA LEU A 42 4.78 -13.67 0.96
C LEU A 42 4.93 -14.72 -0.16
N ASP A 43 4.50 -15.94 0.08
CA ASP A 43 4.71 -17.05 -0.86
C ASP A 43 3.70 -17.08 -2.02
N GLY A 44 2.86 -16.05 -2.14
CA GLY A 44 1.89 -15.86 -3.22
C GLY A 44 1.04 -14.60 -3.02
N ASN A 45 -0.09 -14.54 -3.69
CA ASN A 45 -0.96 -13.38 -3.69
C ASN A 45 -1.54 -13.07 -2.28
N PRO A 46 -1.51 -11.81 -1.81
CA PRO A 46 -1.99 -11.45 -0.48
C PRO A 46 -3.46 -11.81 -0.18
N PRO A 47 -4.42 -11.64 -1.12
CA PRO A 47 -5.83 -11.98 -0.87
C PRO A 47 -6.02 -13.43 -0.41
N GLU A 48 -5.38 -14.39 -1.06
CA GLU A 48 -5.54 -15.81 -0.72
C GLU A 48 -4.60 -16.26 0.40
N ARG A 49 -3.33 -15.83 0.36
CA ARG A 49 -2.30 -16.34 1.29
C ARG A 49 -2.36 -15.70 2.68
N LEU A 50 -2.90 -14.48 2.79
CA LEU A 50 -2.96 -13.72 4.04
C LEU A 50 -4.38 -13.30 4.43
N CYS A 51 -5.13 -12.67 3.52
CA CYS A 51 -6.44 -12.12 3.87
C CYS A 51 -7.47 -13.23 4.11
N LYS A 52 -7.53 -14.26 3.28
CA LYS A 52 -8.47 -15.38 3.40
C LYS A 52 -8.36 -16.12 4.75
N PRO A 53 -7.16 -16.47 5.27
CA PRO A 53 -7.03 -17.00 6.63
C PRO A 53 -7.64 -16.12 7.72
N VAL A 54 -7.53 -14.79 7.60
CA VAL A 54 -8.14 -13.85 8.57
C VAL A 54 -9.66 -13.86 8.44
N VAL A 55 -10.19 -13.85 7.21
CA VAL A 55 -11.63 -13.97 6.95
C VAL A 55 -12.19 -15.27 7.53
N ASP A 56 -11.52 -16.39 7.27
CA ASP A 56 -11.94 -17.71 7.78
C ASP A 56 -11.97 -17.75 9.30
N HIS A 57 -10.99 -17.13 9.94
CA HIS A 57 -10.96 -17.03 11.39
C HIS A 57 -12.14 -16.21 11.92
N ILE A 58 -12.43 -15.04 11.33
CA ILE A 58 -13.56 -14.19 11.71
C ILE A 58 -14.89 -14.94 11.54
N GLU A 59 -15.11 -15.57 10.40
CA GLU A 59 -16.34 -16.29 10.10
C GLU A 59 -16.52 -17.54 10.98
N SER A 60 -15.43 -18.25 11.31
CA SER A 60 -15.47 -19.39 12.25
C SER A 60 -15.93 -19.01 13.66
N LEU A 61 -15.79 -17.74 14.02
CA LEU A 61 -16.21 -17.18 15.32
C LEU A 61 -17.54 -16.43 15.23
N GLY A 62 -18.26 -16.56 14.11
CA GLY A 62 -19.58 -15.97 13.90
C GLY A 62 -19.55 -14.51 13.43
N GLY A 63 -18.39 -13.96 13.09
CA GLY A 63 -18.29 -12.67 12.41
C GLY A 63 -18.70 -12.77 10.94
N GLU A 64 -18.94 -11.62 10.30
CA GLU A 64 -19.34 -11.55 8.89
C GLU A 64 -18.37 -10.69 8.08
N VAL A 65 -17.99 -11.16 6.90
CA VAL A 65 -17.18 -10.39 5.94
C VAL A 65 -17.96 -10.22 4.64
N ARG A 66 -18.32 -8.98 4.31
CA ARG A 66 -19.12 -8.66 3.12
C ARG A 66 -18.32 -7.85 2.12
N LEU A 67 -18.05 -8.43 0.95
CA LEU A 67 -17.43 -7.72 -0.18
C LEU A 67 -18.46 -6.83 -0.89
N ASN A 68 -17.99 -5.96 -1.78
CA ASN A 68 -18.83 -5.07 -2.61
C ASN A 68 -19.82 -4.19 -1.82
N SER A 69 -19.53 -3.94 -0.53
CA SER A 69 -20.41 -3.24 0.41
C SER A 69 -19.89 -1.83 0.71
N ARG A 70 -19.75 -0.98 -0.32
CA ARG A 70 -19.17 0.36 -0.18
C ARG A 70 -20.07 1.25 0.67
N ILE A 71 -19.49 1.86 1.72
CA ILE A 71 -20.17 2.87 2.53
C ILE A 71 -20.28 4.16 1.72
N LYS A 72 -21.51 4.68 1.64
CA LYS A 72 -21.85 5.95 1.00
C LYS A 72 -21.89 7.11 2.00
N LYS A 73 -22.42 6.88 3.20
CA LYS A 73 -22.63 7.95 4.19
C LYS A 73 -22.70 7.39 5.62
N ILE A 74 -22.14 8.15 6.56
CA ILE A 74 -22.37 7.97 8.00
C ILE A 74 -23.62 8.79 8.37
N GLU A 75 -24.73 8.14 8.72
CA GLU A 75 -25.95 8.83 9.16
C GLU A 75 -25.88 9.03 10.68
N LEU A 76 -26.15 10.25 11.15
CA LEU A 76 -26.11 10.59 12.57
C LEU A 76 -27.51 10.63 13.21
N LYS A 77 -27.54 10.37 14.50
CA LYS A 77 -28.67 10.68 15.38
C LYS A 77 -28.65 12.19 15.72
N LYS A 78 -29.72 12.68 16.36
CA LYS A 78 -29.83 14.09 16.76
C LYS A 78 -28.78 14.53 17.78
N ASP A 79 -28.23 13.60 18.55
CA ASP A 79 -27.18 13.85 19.53
C ASP A 79 -25.75 13.84 18.92
N GLY A 80 -25.65 13.65 17.60
CA GLY A 80 -24.38 13.62 16.88
C GLY A 80 -23.67 12.27 16.88
N THR A 81 -24.23 11.23 17.53
CA THR A 81 -23.69 9.86 17.47
C THR A 81 -24.11 9.14 16.19
N VAL A 82 -23.39 8.10 15.79
CA VAL A 82 -23.73 7.32 14.59
C VAL A 82 -25.05 6.59 14.80
N LYS A 83 -25.96 6.76 13.84
CA LYS A 83 -27.20 6.00 13.74
C LYS A 83 -26.98 4.70 12.99
N ARG A 84 -26.39 4.79 11.79
CA ARG A 84 -26.14 3.68 10.87
C ARG A 84 -25.18 4.06 9.75
N LEU A 85 -24.62 3.06 9.06
CA LEU A 85 -23.84 3.24 7.84
C LEU A 85 -24.71 2.95 6.62
N MET A 86 -24.87 3.94 5.75
CA MET A 86 -25.60 3.79 4.50
C MET A 86 -24.65 3.27 3.42
N LEU A 87 -25.01 2.17 2.76
CA LEU A 87 -24.27 1.59 1.66
C LEU A 87 -24.67 2.21 0.30
N THR A 88 -23.83 2.05 -0.72
CA THR A 88 -24.11 2.59 -2.05
C THR A 88 -25.28 1.93 -2.77
N ASN A 89 -25.60 0.67 -2.42
CA ASN A 89 -26.74 -0.06 -2.95
C ASN A 89 -28.09 0.33 -2.29
N GLY A 90 -28.07 1.21 -1.29
CA GLY A 90 -29.26 1.67 -0.57
C GLY A 90 -29.50 0.96 0.76
N ASP A 91 -28.79 -0.15 1.04
CA ASP A 91 -28.89 -0.86 2.31
C ASP A 91 -28.30 -0.02 3.45
N ALA A 92 -28.70 -0.35 4.68
CA ALA A 92 -28.18 0.27 5.89
C ALA A 92 -27.69 -0.78 6.88
N ILE A 93 -26.56 -0.51 7.51
CA ILE A 93 -25.95 -1.37 8.53
C ILE A 93 -25.99 -0.65 9.87
N GLU A 94 -26.56 -1.33 10.86
CA GLU A 94 -26.65 -0.89 12.24
C GLU A 94 -25.80 -1.80 13.14
N GLY A 95 -25.25 -1.23 14.20
CA GLY A 95 -24.46 -1.96 15.20
C GLY A 95 -24.25 -1.12 16.46
N ASP A 96 -23.79 -1.77 17.53
CA ASP A 96 -23.51 -1.13 18.82
C ASP A 96 -22.29 -0.20 18.77
N ALA A 97 -21.34 -0.51 17.87
CA ALA A 97 -20.14 0.27 17.63
C ALA A 97 -19.79 0.30 16.14
N TYR A 98 -19.10 1.36 15.73
CA TYR A 98 -18.69 1.58 14.34
C TYR A 98 -17.20 1.89 14.27
N VAL A 99 -16.49 1.20 13.37
CA VAL A 99 -15.07 1.40 13.11
C VAL A 99 -14.88 1.71 11.63
N ILE A 100 -14.19 2.82 11.32
CA ILE A 100 -13.85 3.18 9.95
C ILE A 100 -12.38 2.85 9.72
N ALA A 101 -12.12 1.71 9.08
CA ALA A 101 -10.78 1.24 8.71
C ALA A 101 -10.44 1.55 7.24
N THR A 102 -10.83 2.74 6.76
CA THR A 102 -10.55 3.19 5.38
C THR A 102 -9.30 4.07 5.32
N PRO A 103 -8.71 4.28 4.13
CA PRO A 103 -7.70 5.32 3.94
C PRO A 103 -8.20 6.69 4.41
N VAL A 104 -7.28 7.54 4.88
CA VAL A 104 -7.63 8.84 5.47
C VAL A 104 -8.35 9.75 4.48
N ASP A 105 -7.98 9.71 3.20
CA ASP A 105 -8.63 10.52 2.16
C ASP A 105 -10.10 10.12 1.96
N ILE A 106 -10.40 8.81 2.04
CA ILE A 106 -11.79 8.31 1.99
C ILE A 106 -12.56 8.70 3.25
N LEU A 107 -11.93 8.57 4.43
CA LEU A 107 -12.55 8.99 5.69
C LEU A 107 -12.91 10.47 5.64
N LYS A 108 -12.01 11.36 5.19
CA LYS A 108 -12.26 12.81 5.09
C LYS A 108 -13.51 13.14 4.27
N LEU A 109 -13.78 12.38 3.21
CA LEU A 109 -14.98 12.54 2.39
C LEU A 109 -16.26 12.01 3.07
N LEU A 110 -16.12 11.05 3.99
CA LEU A 110 -17.24 10.44 4.71
C LEU A 110 -17.57 11.14 6.04
N ILE A 111 -16.68 11.99 6.58
CA ILE A 111 -16.89 12.72 7.83
C ILE A 111 -18.16 13.60 7.70
N PRO A 112 -19.16 13.40 8.58
CA PRO A 112 -20.34 14.27 8.63
C PRO A 112 -19.97 15.73 8.89
N GLU A 113 -20.77 16.65 8.37
CA GLU A 113 -20.50 18.09 8.48
C GLU A 113 -20.38 18.53 9.94
N GLU A 114 -21.22 17.97 10.81
CA GLU A 114 -21.26 18.22 12.24
C GLU A 114 -19.95 17.89 12.96
N TRP A 115 -19.12 17.02 12.36
CA TRP A 115 -17.86 16.56 12.93
C TRP A 115 -16.64 17.31 12.37
N LYS A 116 -16.77 18.03 11.25
CA LYS A 116 -15.62 18.64 10.56
C LYS A 116 -14.85 19.66 11.42
N GLU A 117 -15.56 20.45 12.22
CA GLU A 117 -14.93 21.42 13.12
C GLU A 117 -14.43 20.85 14.44
N VAL A 118 -14.71 19.57 14.73
CA VAL A 118 -14.15 18.91 15.91
C VAL A 118 -12.65 18.75 15.70
N GLY A 119 -11.86 19.27 16.65
CA GLY A 119 -10.40 19.33 16.53
C GLY A 119 -9.71 17.98 16.28
N TYR A 120 -10.35 16.87 16.66
CA TYR A 120 -9.87 15.54 16.29
C TYR A 120 -9.84 15.33 14.76
N PHE A 121 -10.97 15.56 14.09
CA PHE A 121 -11.13 15.34 12.64
C PHE A 121 -10.42 16.40 11.81
N LYS A 122 -10.40 17.66 12.27
CA LYS A 122 -9.68 18.76 11.60
C LYS A 122 -8.17 18.50 11.45
N ARG A 123 -7.56 17.78 12.40
CA ARG A 123 -6.13 17.41 12.31
C ARG A 123 -5.83 16.47 11.15
N LEU A 124 -6.83 15.77 10.61
CA LEU A 124 -6.66 14.87 9.47
C LEU A 124 -6.35 15.63 8.16
N ASP A 125 -6.64 16.94 8.09
CA ASP A 125 -6.38 17.76 6.90
C ASP A 125 -4.91 17.72 6.48
N LYS A 126 -4.00 17.62 7.46
CA LYS A 126 -2.55 17.54 7.21
C LYS A 126 -2.08 16.18 6.67
N LEU A 127 -2.91 15.14 6.72
CA LEU A 127 -2.55 13.78 6.32
C LEU A 127 -3.07 13.52 4.91
N VAL A 128 -2.22 13.59 3.89
CA VAL A 128 -2.62 13.38 2.48
C VAL A 128 -1.90 12.16 1.92
N GLY A 129 -2.61 11.35 1.14
CA GLY A 129 -2.03 10.20 0.46
C GLY A 129 -0.92 10.59 -0.51
N VAL A 130 0.17 9.82 -0.52
CA VAL A 130 1.29 9.97 -1.45
C VAL A 130 1.04 9.09 -2.68
N PRO A 131 1.21 9.60 -3.91
CA PRO A 131 1.05 8.80 -5.12
C PRO A 131 2.20 7.78 -5.26
N VAL A 132 1.87 6.58 -5.73
CA VAL A 132 2.82 5.51 -6.02
C VAL A 132 2.30 4.65 -7.18
N ILE A 133 3.20 4.14 -8.02
CA ILE A 133 2.89 3.21 -9.10
C ILE A 133 3.68 1.92 -8.87
N ASN A 134 3.03 0.78 -9.11
CA ASN A 134 3.64 -0.54 -9.01
C ASN A 134 3.59 -1.20 -10.38
N VAL A 135 4.76 -1.38 -10.99
CA VAL A 135 4.94 -1.83 -12.37
C VAL A 135 5.27 -3.31 -12.37
N HIS A 136 4.62 -4.08 -13.23
CA HIS A 136 4.89 -5.51 -13.43
C HIS A 136 5.23 -5.77 -14.90
N ILE A 137 6.40 -6.35 -15.17
CA ILE A 137 6.86 -6.63 -16.53
C ILE A 137 7.25 -8.10 -16.63
N TRP A 138 6.57 -8.84 -17.51
CA TRP A 138 6.97 -10.18 -17.91
C TRP A 138 7.89 -10.13 -19.12
N PHE A 139 9.04 -10.79 -18.99
CA PHE A 139 9.98 -10.98 -20.07
C PHE A 139 9.79 -12.33 -20.75
N ASP A 140 10.12 -12.40 -22.04
CA ASP A 140 10.03 -13.62 -22.83
C ASP A 140 11.07 -14.68 -22.41
N ARG A 141 12.13 -14.27 -21.71
CA ARG A 141 13.23 -15.12 -21.24
C ARG A 141 13.46 -14.96 -19.74
N LYS A 142 14.02 -16.00 -19.12
CA LYS A 142 14.58 -15.96 -17.77
C LYS A 142 15.85 -15.12 -17.77
N LEU A 143 15.89 -14.12 -16.90
CA LEU A 143 17.09 -13.31 -16.68
C LEU A 143 18.15 -14.17 -15.96
N LYS A 144 19.39 -14.13 -16.46
CA LYS A 144 20.50 -14.94 -15.90
C LYS A 144 21.06 -14.35 -14.60
N ASN A 145 21.04 -13.03 -14.47
CA ASN A 145 21.64 -12.29 -13.36
C ASN A 145 20.55 -11.65 -12.51
N THR A 146 19.80 -12.47 -11.78
CA THR A 146 18.79 -12.03 -10.80
C THR A 146 19.07 -12.62 -9.43
N TYR A 147 18.32 -12.15 -8.43
CA TYR A 147 18.56 -12.46 -7.02
C TYR A 147 17.28 -12.91 -6.37
N ASP A 148 17.38 -13.89 -5.47
CA ASP A 148 16.32 -14.23 -4.51
C ASP A 148 16.31 -13.21 -3.35
N HIS A 149 16.09 -11.94 -3.68
CA HIS A 149 16.09 -10.84 -2.74
C HIS A 149 15.38 -9.59 -3.29
N LEU A 150 14.98 -8.69 -2.40
CA LEU A 150 14.63 -7.32 -2.75
C LEU A 150 15.88 -6.51 -3.11
N LEU A 151 15.81 -5.72 -4.18
CA LEU A 151 16.90 -4.88 -4.66
C LEU A 151 16.53 -3.39 -4.57
N PHE A 152 17.46 -2.56 -4.13
CA PHE A 152 17.33 -1.10 -4.19
C PHE A 152 17.95 -0.61 -5.50
N SER A 153 17.14 -0.09 -6.41
CA SER A 153 17.63 0.39 -7.71
C SER A 153 18.59 1.58 -7.60
N ARG A 154 18.39 2.43 -6.57
CA ARG A 154 18.99 3.77 -6.44
C ARG A 154 18.72 4.68 -7.66
N SER A 155 17.67 4.37 -8.43
CA SER A 155 17.23 5.14 -9.58
C SER A 155 16.55 6.45 -9.16
N PRO A 156 16.62 7.50 -10.00
CA PRO A 156 15.81 8.70 -9.82
C PRO A 156 14.30 8.43 -9.98
N LEU A 157 13.89 7.39 -10.72
CA LEU A 157 12.49 7.06 -11.00
C LEU A 157 12.00 5.80 -10.29
N LEU A 158 12.87 4.80 -10.14
CA LEU A 158 12.54 3.54 -9.48
C LEU A 158 13.03 3.56 -8.02
N SER A 159 12.33 2.81 -7.16
CA SER A 159 12.68 2.62 -5.75
C SER A 159 13.23 1.21 -5.56
N VAL A 160 12.44 0.30 -5.01
CA VAL A 160 12.77 -1.12 -4.84
C VAL A 160 12.16 -1.96 -5.95
N TYR A 161 12.80 -3.09 -6.26
CA TYR A 161 12.28 -4.07 -7.22
C TYR A 161 12.72 -5.50 -6.85
N ALA A 162 12.03 -6.49 -7.42
CA ALA A 162 12.38 -7.90 -7.29
C ALA A 162 12.00 -8.68 -8.55
N ASP A 163 12.73 -9.76 -8.84
CA ASP A 163 12.26 -10.78 -9.78
C ASP A 163 11.33 -11.75 -9.03
N MET A 164 10.03 -11.50 -9.15
CA MET A 164 9.01 -12.26 -8.45
C MET A 164 8.93 -13.71 -8.92
N SER A 165 9.42 -14.01 -10.12
CA SER A 165 9.57 -15.39 -10.60
C SER A 165 10.68 -16.18 -9.91
N VAL A 166 11.45 -15.52 -9.03
CA VAL A 166 12.48 -16.12 -8.17
C VAL A 166 12.05 -16.03 -6.71
N THR A 167 11.65 -14.84 -6.25
CA THR A 167 11.41 -14.55 -4.83
C THR A 167 10.05 -15.03 -4.30
N CYS A 168 9.04 -15.15 -5.17
CA CYS A 168 7.68 -15.52 -4.78
C CYS A 168 7.36 -16.94 -5.29
N LYS A 169 6.97 -17.82 -4.37
CA LYS A 169 6.77 -19.25 -4.67
C LYS A 169 5.63 -19.50 -5.66
N GLU A 170 4.49 -18.83 -5.49
CA GLU A 170 3.35 -18.95 -6.40
C GLU A 170 3.66 -18.40 -7.80
N TYR A 171 4.55 -17.41 -7.90
CA TYR A 171 4.88 -16.76 -9.16
C TYR A 171 6.13 -17.34 -9.84
N TYR A 172 6.70 -18.41 -9.27
CA TYR A 172 7.90 -19.04 -9.78
C TYR A 172 7.72 -19.52 -11.23
N ASP A 173 8.63 -19.10 -12.10
CA ASP A 173 8.71 -19.57 -13.49
C ASP A 173 10.19 -19.83 -13.83
N PRO A 174 10.57 -21.06 -14.26
CA PRO A 174 11.95 -21.38 -14.60
C PRO A 174 12.42 -20.81 -15.94
N ASN A 175 11.50 -20.42 -16.82
CA ASN A 175 11.78 -20.03 -18.21
C ASN A 175 11.55 -18.55 -18.50
N LYS A 176 10.75 -17.86 -17.67
CA LYS A 176 10.44 -16.43 -17.79
C LYS A 176 10.74 -15.70 -16.50
N SER A 177 11.10 -14.42 -16.62
CA SER A 177 11.24 -13.52 -15.47
C SER A 177 10.09 -12.53 -15.40
N MET A 178 9.65 -12.21 -14.18
CA MET A 178 8.68 -11.15 -13.93
C MET A 178 9.29 -10.17 -12.94
N LEU A 179 9.56 -8.96 -13.40
CA LEU A 179 10.04 -7.90 -12.51
C LEU A 179 8.85 -7.11 -11.99
N GLU A 180 8.75 -7.04 -10.66
CA GLU A 180 7.85 -6.13 -9.96
C GLU A 180 8.67 -4.97 -9.40
N LEU A 181 8.29 -3.74 -9.74
CA LEU A 181 9.05 -2.53 -9.44
C LEU A 181 8.15 -1.45 -8.83
N VAL A 182 8.65 -0.80 -7.80
CA VAL A 182 8.03 0.42 -7.26
C VAL A 182 8.58 1.63 -8.01
N PHE A 183 7.70 2.39 -8.66
CA PHE A 183 8.03 3.64 -9.33
C PHE A 183 7.71 4.80 -8.38
N ALA A 184 8.75 5.51 -7.93
CA ALA A 184 8.64 6.56 -6.93
C ALA A 184 9.81 7.58 -7.02
N PRO A 185 9.53 8.90 -6.94
CA PRO A 185 8.21 9.52 -6.69
C PRO A 185 7.30 9.50 -7.94
N ALA A 186 5.98 9.41 -7.73
CA ALA A 186 5.02 9.19 -8.80
C ALA A 186 4.08 10.39 -9.08
N GLU A 187 4.27 11.54 -8.43
CA GLU A 187 3.36 12.69 -8.55
C GLU A 187 3.19 13.16 -10.01
N GLU A 188 4.29 13.35 -10.74
CA GLU A 188 4.26 13.73 -12.16
C GLU A 188 3.97 12.57 -13.12
N TRP A 189 3.83 11.35 -12.60
CA TRP A 189 3.70 10.11 -13.38
C TRP A 189 2.31 9.47 -13.29
N ILE A 190 1.58 9.68 -12.19
CA ILE A 190 0.32 8.99 -11.90
C ILE A 190 -0.79 9.27 -12.94
N SER A 191 -0.69 10.39 -13.66
CA SER A 191 -1.62 10.78 -14.71
C SER A 191 -1.13 10.46 -16.14
N ARG A 192 0.09 9.94 -16.28
CA ARG A 192 0.66 9.57 -17.58
C ARG A 192 0.13 8.23 -18.06
N SER A 193 0.34 7.94 -19.34
CA SER A 193 -0.07 6.66 -19.92
C SER A 193 0.83 5.52 -19.45
N ASP A 194 0.26 4.31 -19.40
CA ASP A 194 1.01 3.09 -19.10
C ASP A 194 2.23 2.92 -20.02
N SER A 195 2.09 3.25 -21.32
CA SER A 195 3.20 3.18 -22.28
C SER A 195 4.37 4.08 -21.89
N GLU A 196 4.13 5.31 -21.45
CA GLU A 196 5.18 6.22 -21.00
C GLU A 196 5.87 5.73 -19.72
N ILE A 197 5.09 5.19 -18.78
CA ILE A 197 5.62 4.62 -17.54
C ILE A 197 6.47 3.39 -17.84
N ILE A 198 6.01 2.51 -18.74
CA ILE A 198 6.74 1.32 -19.18
C ILE A 198 8.03 1.72 -19.90
N GLU A 199 7.97 2.69 -20.81
CA GLU A 199 9.15 3.17 -21.54
C GLU A 199 10.20 3.73 -20.57
N ALA A 200 9.80 4.58 -19.62
CA ALA A 200 10.69 5.11 -18.60
C ALA A 200 11.28 4.00 -17.70
N THR A 201 10.46 3.02 -17.33
CA THR A 201 10.90 1.86 -16.53
C THR A 201 11.94 1.03 -17.30
N MET A 202 11.72 0.79 -18.59
CA MET A 202 12.64 0.05 -19.45
C MET A 202 13.97 0.80 -19.66
N GLN A 203 13.95 2.14 -19.74
CA GLN A 203 15.16 2.95 -19.81
C GLN A 203 16.00 2.86 -18.52
N GLU A 204 15.36 2.77 -17.35
CA GLU A 204 16.07 2.56 -16.09
C GLU A 204 16.60 1.12 -15.95
N LEU A 205 15.86 0.12 -16.42
CA LEU A 205 16.30 -1.29 -16.43
C LEU A 205 17.48 -1.56 -17.38
N ALA A 206 17.75 -0.68 -18.34
CA ALA A 206 18.87 -0.80 -19.27
C ALA A 206 20.22 -0.34 -18.66
N LYS A 207 20.22 0.20 -17.43
CA LYS A 207 21.39 0.72 -16.72
C LYS A 207 21.91 -0.27 -15.68
#